data_AF-A0A1B1ZYH9-F1
#
_entry.id   AF-A0A1B1ZYH9-F1
#
_cell.length_a   1.000
_cell.length_b   1.000
_cell.length_c   1.000
_cell.angle_alpha   90.00
_cell.angle_beta   90.00
_cell.angle_gamma   90.00
#
_symmetry.space_group_name_H-M   'P 1'
#
loop_
_entity.id
_entity.type
_entity.pdbx_description
1 polymer ?
#
loop_
_entity_poly.entity_id
_entity_poly.type
_entity_poly.pdbx_seq_one_letter_code
_entity_poly.pdbx_strand_id
1 'polypeptide(L)'
;MATPTRPPAHAPGAGPSLCCDRCGQAAADPLQQILMSAVWLIPGPDGPTTARYCRACPPAGPITDLTCLLCGDGPLLVGELAAGPDEALPAPARTWLTAVGWRLTGPAGPVCPDCHPGPRVSQERPA
;
A
#
# COMPACT_ATOMS: atom_id res chain seq x y z
N MET A 1 11.60 35.38 41.25
CA MET A 1 10.58 34.90 40.29
C MET A 1 11.25 33.83 39.45
N ALA A 2 10.89 32.55 39.63
CA ALA A 2 11.53 31.43 38.94
C ALA A 2 10.52 30.78 37.98
N THR A 3 10.88 30.73 36.70
CA THR A 3 10.10 30.14 35.61
C THR A 3 10.11 28.61 35.74
N PRO A 4 8.97 27.91 35.63
CA PRO A 4 9.00 26.45 35.53
C PRO A 4 9.40 26.05 34.10
N THR A 5 10.58 25.45 33.97
CA THR A 5 11.01 24.72 32.76
C THR A 5 10.09 23.51 32.59
N ARG A 6 9.27 23.53 31.53
CA ARG A 6 8.45 22.37 31.12
C ARG A 6 9.37 21.23 30.69
N PRO A 7 9.22 19.99 31.20
CA PRO A 7 10.01 18.87 30.73
C PRO A 7 9.59 18.49 29.29
N PRO A 8 10.49 17.94 28.47
CA PRO A 8 10.10 17.41 27.17
C PRO A 8 9.28 16.13 27.37
N ALA A 9 8.03 16.14 26.91
CA ALA A 9 7.23 14.92 26.82
C ALA A 9 7.65 14.15 25.56
N HIS A 10 8.65 13.27 25.71
CA HIS A 10 8.87 12.13 24.83
C HIS A 10 8.35 10.89 25.58
N ALA A 11 7.60 9.94 25.03
CA ALA A 11 7.27 9.62 23.64
C ALA A 11 6.00 8.75 23.63
N PRO A 12 5.14 8.81 22.59
CA PRO A 12 4.35 7.66 22.19
C PRO A 12 5.25 6.74 21.36
N GLY A 13 5.16 5.43 21.58
CA GLY A 13 6.00 4.42 20.95
C GLY A 13 6.20 4.65 19.45
N ALA A 14 7.45 4.88 19.06
CA ALA A 14 7.85 4.98 17.67
C ALA A 14 7.72 3.58 17.06
N GLY A 15 6.56 3.28 16.48
CA GLY A 15 6.54 2.36 15.34
C GLY A 15 7.57 2.82 14.30
N PRO A 16 8.10 1.91 13.47
CA PRO A 16 9.07 2.30 12.44
C PRO A 16 8.48 3.47 11.64
N SER A 17 9.16 4.61 11.67
CA SER A 17 8.67 5.80 10.96
C SER A 17 8.64 5.49 9.47
N LEU A 18 7.45 5.57 8.88
CA LEU A 18 7.28 5.45 7.44
C LEU A 18 8.03 6.61 6.78
N CYS A 19 9.01 6.29 5.93
CA CYS A 19 9.76 7.26 5.14
C CYS A 19 9.24 7.29 3.71
N CYS A 20 9.28 8.46 3.08
CA CYS A 20 8.90 8.61 1.68
C CYS A 20 10.05 8.10 0.80
N ASP A 21 9.73 7.22 -0.16
CA ASP A 21 10.73 6.65 -1.07
C ASP A 21 11.30 7.67 -2.07
N ARG A 22 10.66 8.84 -2.21
CA ARG A 22 11.16 9.92 -3.09
C ARG A 22 12.08 10.92 -2.38
N CYS A 23 11.70 11.40 -1.20
CA CYS A 23 12.44 12.48 -0.50
C CYS A 23 13.10 12.04 0.81
N GLY A 24 12.89 10.78 1.25
CA GLY A 24 13.46 10.24 2.47
C GLY A 24 12.86 10.78 3.77
N GLN A 25 11.94 11.75 3.71
CA GLN A 25 11.33 12.34 4.90
C GLN A 25 10.38 11.34 5.57
N ALA A 26 10.49 11.24 6.90
CA ALA A 26 9.51 10.55 7.73
C ALA A 26 8.17 11.28 7.71
N ALA A 27 7.08 10.55 7.97
CA ALA A 27 5.77 11.16 8.15
C ALA A 27 5.78 12.16 9.34
N ALA A 28 5.47 13.42 9.06
CA ALA A 28 5.60 14.53 10.00
C ALA A 28 4.44 14.63 11.01
N ASP A 29 3.28 14.06 10.66
CA ASP A 29 2.06 14.12 11.46
C ASP A 29 1.18 12.87 11.24
N PRO A 30 0.17 12.61 12.09
CA PRO A 30 -0.67 11.41 11.98
C PRO A 30 -1.43 11.28 10.65
N LEU A 31 -1.83 12.39 10.03
CA LEU A 31 -2.48 12.35 8.73
C LEU A 31 -1.49 11.91 7.66
N GLN A 32 -0.26 12.40 7.70
CA GLN A 32 0.80 11.96 6.81
C GLN A 32 1.17 10.48 7.05
N GLN A 33 1.12 9.97 8.28
CA GLN A 33 1.30 8.54 8.56
C GLN A 33 0.23 7.69 7.87
N ILE A 34 -1.04 8.11 7.95
CA ILE A 34 -2.15 7.42 7.27
C ILE A 34 -1.93 7.43 5.76
N LEU A 35 -1.60 8.58 5.16
CA LEU A 35 -1.34 8.67 3.72
C LEU A 35 -0.14 7.80 3.28
N MET A 36 0.91 7.74 4.09
CA MET A 36 2.12 6.96 3.79
C MET A 36 1.98 5.47 4.11
N SER A 37 0.93 5.07 4.82
CA SER A 37 0.58 3.65 4.99
C SER A 37 -0.01 3.04 3.72
N ALA A 38 -0.55 3.87 2.82
CA ALA A 38 -1.02 3.42 1.51
C ALA A 38 0.14 2.83 0.69
N VAL A 39 -0.12 1.69 0.07
CA VAL A 39 0.83 1.03 -0.83
C VAL A 39 0.57 1.54 -2.24
N TRP A 40 1.59 2.10 -2.88
CA TRP A 40 1.52 2.52 -4.28
C TRP A 40 2.17 1.48 -5.16
N LEU A 41 1.51 1.02 -6.21
CA LEU A 41 2.09 0.20 -7.25
C LEU A 41 2.54 1.09 -8.41
N ILE A 42 3.85 1.16 -8.61
CA ILE A 42 4.49 2.04 -9.60
C ILE A 42 5.24 1.22 -10.65
N PRO A 43 5.42 1.76 -11.87
CA PRO A 43 6.32 1.16 -12.85
C PRO A 43 7.78 1.23 -12.36
N GLY A 44 8.54 0.18 -12.64
CA GLY A 44 9.96 0.05 -12.31
C GLY A 44 10.74 -0.58 -13.47
N PRO A 45 12.08 -0.48 -13.46
CA PRO A 45 12.93 -0.94 -14.57
C PRO A 45 12.82 -2.44 -14.83
N ASP A 46 12.62 -3.24 -13.79
CA ASP A 46 12.47 -4.71 -13.85
C ASP A 46 11.00 -5.15 -13.79
N GLY A 47 10.07 -4.21 -13.87
CA GLY A 47 8.64 -4.43 -13.71
C GLY A 47 8.04 -3.64 -12.53
N PRO A 48 6.73 -3.82 -12.27
CA PRO A 48 6.04 -3.11 -11.21
C PRO A 48 6.66 -3.34 -9.83
N THR A 49 6.72 -2.28 -9.02
CA THR A 49 7.21 -2.33 -7.63
C THR A 49 6.33 -1.48 -6.73
N THR A 50 6.43 -1.70 -5.41
CA THR A 50 5.73 -0.88 -4.43
C THR A 50 6.55 0.34 -4.03
N ALA A 51 5.87 1.42 -3.68
CA ALA A 51 6.45 2.63 -3.13
C ALA A 51 5.50 3.31 -2.13
N ARG A 52 6.04 4.25 -1.38
CA ARG A 52 5.36 5.10 -0.40
C ARG A 52 5.71 6.57 -0.64
N TYR A 53 4.69 7.40 -0.72
CA TYR A 53 4.84 8.82 -0.99
C TYR A 53 4.23 9.67 0.11
N CYS A 54 4.94 10.74 0.49
CA CYS A 54 4.34 11.79 1.30
C CYS A 54 3.40 12.66 0.44
N ARG A 55 2.57 13.47 1.11
CA ARG A 55 1.63 14.41 0.46
C ARG A 55 2.27 15.39 -0.54
N ALA A 56 3.56 15.67 -0.38
CA ALA A 56 4.31 16.60 -1.24
C ALA A 56 5.02 15.90 -2.41
N CYS A 57 5.05 14.57 -2.42
CA CYS A 57 5.76 13.76 -3.40
C CYS A 57 4.85 12.79 -4.17
N PRO A 58 3.54 13.06 -4.39
CA PRO A 58 2.71 12.11 -5.11
C PRO A 58 3.31 11.82 -6.49
N PRO A 59 3.17 10.60 -6.98
CA PRO A 59 3.61 10.26 -8.31
C PRO A 59 2.72 10.99 -9.34
N ALA A 60 3.26 11.25 -10.51
CA ALA A 60 2.53 11.94 -11.58
C ALA A 60 1.75 10.94 -12.43
N GLY A 61 0.70 11.42 -13.11
CA GLY A 61 -0.11 10.62 -14.03
C GLY A 61 -1.44 10.16 -13.42
N PRO A 62 -2.19 9.32 -14.14
CA PRO A 62 -3.43 8.74 -13.65
C PRO A 62 -3.18 7.87 -12.41
N ILE A 63 -4.14 7.88 -11.50
CA ILE A 63 -4.15 7.05 -10.29
C ILE A 63 -5.49 6.33 -10.25
N THR A 64 -5.46 5.02 -10.05
CA THR A 64 -6.65 4.19 -9.86
C THR A 64 -6.49 3.40 -8.58
N ASP A 65 -7.51 3.37 -7.73
CA ASP A 65 -7.55 2.46 -6.59
C ASP A 65 -7.93 1.05 -7.04
N LEU A 66 -7.19 0.05 -6.56
CA LEU A 66 -7.66 -1.32 -6.55
C LEU A 66 -8.17 -1.64 -5.17
N THR A 67 -9.49 -1.73 -5.03
CA THR A 67 -10.13 -1.93 -3.74
C THR A 67 -10.53 -3.39 -3.56
N CYS A 68 -10.07 -4.03 -2.48
CA CYS A 68 -10.58 -5.34 -2.10
C CYS A 68 -12.04 -5.23 -1.70
N LEU A 69 -12.89 -6.07 -2.28
CA LEU A 69 -14.33 -6.03 -1.99
C LEU A 69 -14.73 -6.53 -0.60
N LEU A 70 -13.81 -7.12 0.15
CA LEU A 70 -14.09 -7.65 1.49
C LEU A 70 -13.66 -6.68 2.60
N CYS A 71 -12.45 -6.11 2.52
CA CYS A 71 -11.94 -5.18 3.54
C CYS A 71 -11.97 -3.71 3.12
N GLY A 72 -12.10 -3.41 1.83
CA GLY A 72 -12.02 -2.04 1.31
C GLY A 72 -10.59 -1.51 1.15
N ASP A 73 -9.56 -2.31 1.44
CA ASP A 73 -8.15 -1.92 1.25
C ASP A 73 -7.61 -2.36 -0.11
N GLY A 74 -6.55 -1.69 -0.54
CA GLY A 74 -5.68 -2.18 -1.59
C GLY A 74 -4.72 -1.12 -2.11
N PRO A 75 -3.88 -1.48 -3.08
CA PRO A 75 -2.87 -0.58 -3.58
C PRO A 75 -3.46 0.50 -4.50
N LEU A 76 -2.76 1.62 -4.58
CA LEU A 76 -3.00 2.68 -5.56
C LEU A 76 -2.10 2.42 -6.77
N LEU A 77 -2.69 2.22 -7.94
CA LEU A 77 -1.99 1.96 -9.19
C LEU A 77 -1.75 3.27 -9.93
N VAL A 78 -0.56 3.43 -10.52
CA VAL A 78 -0.14 4.71 -11.08
C VAL A 78 0.32 4.60 -12.52
N GLY A 79 0.03 5.63 -13.32
CA GLY A 79 0.59 5.77 -14.66
C GLY A 79 0.10 4.67 -15.58
N GLU A 80 1.02 3.99 -16.24
CA GLU A 80 0.73 2.86 -17.13
C GLU A 80 0.20 1.61 -16.44
N LEU A 81 0.22 1.58 -15.10
CA LEU A 81 -0.38 0.52 -14.29
C LEU A 81 -1.81 0.84 -13.86
N ALA A 82 -2.21 2.12 -13.92
CA ALA A 82 -3.57 2.54 -13.61
C ALA A 82 -4.56 1.95 -14.64
N ALA A 83 -5.82 1.75 -14.22
CA ALA A 83 -6.82 1.19 -15.13
C ALA A 83 -7.08 2.15 -16.29
N GLY A 84 -7.23 1.57 -17.49
CA GLY A 84 -7.60 2.32 -18.68
C GLY A 84 -9.08 2.75 -18.67
N PRO A 85 -9.54 3.42 -19.74
CA PRO A 85 -10.93 3.87 -19.87
C PRO A 85 -11.97 2.72 -19.92
N ASP A 86 -11.53 1.49 -20.18
CA ASP A 86 -12.36 0.27 -20.15
C ASP A 86 -12.39 -0.38 -18.75
N GLU A 87 -11.82 0.28 -17.73
CA GLU A 87 -11.62 -0.22 -16.35
C GLU A 87 -10.78 -1.51 -16.26
N ALA A 88 -10.29 -2.01 -17.40
CA ALA A 88 -9.40 -3.16 -17.45
C ALA A 88 -8.02 -2.80 -16.90
N LEU A 89 -7.56 -3.63 -15.95
CA LEU A 89 -6.21 -3.56 -15.41
C LEU A 89 -5.17 -3.90 -16.48
N PRO A 90 -4.11 -3.08 -16.64
CA PRO A 90 -2.99 -3.40 -17.52
C PRO A 90 -2.35 -4.75 -17.17
N ALA A 91 -1.86 -5.47 -18.18
CA ALA A 91 -1.27 -6.80 -18.00
C ALA A 91 -0.10 -6.84 -16.99
N PRO A 92 0.82 -5.85 -16.93
CA PRO A 92 1.87 -5.82 -15.92
C PRO A 92 1.33 -5.71 -14.49
N ALA A 93 0.35 -4.82 -14.28
CA ALA A 93 -0.31 -4.67 -12.99
C ALA A 93 -1.03 -5.97 -12.58
N ARG A 94 -1.80 -6.56 -13.49
CA ARG A 94 -2.52 -7.82 -13.26
C ARG A 94 -1.56 -8.95 -12.87
N THR A 95 -0.46 -9.09 -13.61
CA THR A 95 0.55 -10.14 -13.37
C THR A 95 1.19 -9.97 -12.00
N TRP A 96 1.61 -8.74 -11.66
CA TRP A 96 2.22 -8.45 -10.37
C TRP A 96 1.24 -8.71 -9.21
N LEU A 97 0.01 -8.21 -9.32
CA LEU A 97 -1.03 -8.39 -8.31
C LEU A 97 -1.33 -9.86 -8.07
N THR A 98 -1.52 -10.65 -9.12
CA THR A 98 -1.73 -12.10 -8.99
C THR A 98 -0.52 -12.81 -8.40
N ALA A 99 0.71 -12.39 -8.72
CA ALA A 99 1.93 -12.96 -8.15
C ALA A 99 2.05 -12.71 -6.64
N VAL A 100 1.65 -11.53 -6.16
CA VAL A 100 1.56 -11.24 -4.70
C VAL A 100 0.28 -11.77 -4.06
N GLY A 101 -0.49 -12.55 -4.81
CA GLY A 101 -1.60 -13.34 -4.32
C GLY A 101 -2.98 -12.76 -4.61
N TRP A 102 -3.16 -11.58 -5.18
CA TRP A 102 -4.51 -11.05 -5.44
C TRP A 102 -5.33 -11.94 -6.39
N ARG A 103 -6.60 -12.16 -6.03
CA ARG A 103 -7.58 -12.76 -6.94
C ARG A 103 -8.32 -11.65 -7.68
N LEU A 104 -8.01 -11.51 -8.97
CA LEU A 104 -8.59 -10.48 -9.83
C LEU A 104 -9.71 -11.02 -10.74
N THR A 105 -9.73 -12.33 -10.99
CA THR A 105 -10.67 -12.99 -11.89
C THR A 105 -11.72 -13.74 -11.09
N GLY A 106 -12.86 -13.09 -10.83
CA GLY A 106 -14.02 -13.70 -10.22
C GLY A 106 -15.26 -12.82 -10.42
N PRO A 107 -16.47 -13.41 -10.48
CA PRO A 107 -17.70 -12.63 -10.63
C PRO A 107 -17.96 -11.70 -9.44
N ALA A 108 -17.33 -12.01 -8.30
CA ALA A 108 -17.38 -11.19 -7.11
C ALA A 108 -16.57 -9.90 -7.25
N GLY A 109 -15.51 -9.85 -8.08
CA GLY A 109 -14.53 -8.76 -8.17
C GLY A 109 -13.23 -9.00 -7.37
N PRO A 110 -12.34 -8.00 -7.23
CA PRO A 110 -10.98 -8.19 -6.70
C PRO A 110 -10.93 -8.46 -5.18
N VAL A 111 -10.09 -9.41 -4.78
CA VAL A 111 -9.88 -9.80 -3.37
C VAL A 111 -8.39 -9.87 -3.02
N CYS A 112 -7.99 -9.22 -1.92
CA CYS A 112 -6.61 -9.15 -1.43
C CYS A 112 -6.19 -10.47 -0.73
N PRO A 113 -4.87 -10.79 -0.67
CA PRO A 113 -4.35 -12.03 -0.09
C PRO A 113 -4.77 -12.28 1.36
N ASP A 114 -4.96 -11.24 2.16
CA ASP A 114 -5.40 -11.38 3.56
C ASP A 114 -6.87 -11.82 3.68
N CYS A 115 -7.72 -11.37 2.76
CA CYS A 115 -9.15 -11.71 2.76
C CYS A 115 -9.49 -12.98 1.97
N HIS A 116 -8.57 -13.47 1.14
CA HIS A 116 -8.64 -14.83 0.62
C HIS A 116 -7.36 -15.57 1.02
N PRO A 117 -7.23 -15.99 2.29
CA PRO A 117 -6.15 -16.90 2.62
C PRO A 117 -6.27 -18.07 1.63
N GLY A 118 -5.20 -18.31 0.86
CA GLY A 118 -5.12 -19.44 -0.05
C GLY A 118 -5.52 -20.72 0.69
N PRO A 119 -5.91 -21.79 -0.02
CA PRO A 119 -6.30 -23.03 0.65
C PRO A 119 -5.24 -23.36 1.70
N ARG A 120 -5.63 -23.32 2.98
CA ARG A 120 -4.78 -23.76 4.07
C ARG A 120 -4.41 -25.19 3.67
N VAL A 121 -3.19 -25.41 3.23
CA VAL A 121 -2.63 -26.76 3.21
C VAL A 121 -2.70 -27.18 4.66
N SER A 122 -3.65 -28.06 4.97
CA SER A 122 -3.73 -28.73 6.26
C SER A 122 -2.33 -29.25 6.53
N GLN A 123 -1.65 -28.68 7.51
CA GLN A 123 -0.48 -29.34 8.07
C GLN A 123 -1.00 -30.61 8.74
N GLU A 124 -1.00 -31.69 7.96
CA GLU A 124 -1.13 -33.05 8.43
C GLU A 124 -0.05 -33.29 9.47
N ARG A 125 -0.49 -33.37 10.74
CA ARG A 125 0.28 -33.94 11.84
C ARG A 125 0.72 -35.36 11.47
N PRO A 126 2.02 -35.71 11.55
CA PRO A 126 2.40 -37.08 11.85
C PRO A 126 2.23 -37.31 13.36
N ALA A 127 1.81 -38.54 13.68
CA ALA A 127 1.45 -39.03 15.01
C ALA A 127 2.62 -39.11 15.99
#